data_AF-B5W5B3-F1
#
_entry.id   AF-B5W5B3-F1
#
_cell.length_a   1.000
_cell.length_b   1.000
_cell.length_c   1.000
_cell.angle_alpha   90.00
_cell.angle_beta   90.00
_cell.angle_gamma   90.00
#
_symmetry.space_group_name_H-M   'P 1'
#
loop_
_entity.id
_entity.type
_entity.pdbx_description
1 polymer ?
#
loop_
_entity_poly.entity_id
_entity_poly.type
_entity_poly.pdbx_seq_one_letter_code
_entity_poly.pdbx_strand_id
1 'polypeptide(L)'
;MLKAGVLDNGVFEETEAGTPQGGVISPILANIALLGMERLIKEMYPNKGTAIQVNLMRSADDFVVISKDLGIIEQCPIAISEWLKPVGLEIQPEKTRIGHTLNRIEYDGKTQEPGFDFLGFNIRQYPVGKHISGKTGGIASRLIGHPTHIKPSNKAVKAHTEVIKGVIKQHKTAPQSALISKLNPMIRGWSNYYSGVVSSETFRKLDHIVFEMLRAWTDSRCGMASYENLRNYFGHGTVKLSNGKESHETWVFKTKDGFTLWNHNVNPIVRHTLIRPDATLDDGNWTYWATRKGQAIETPTRVAILLKKPKSLCAWCGQYFTPSDLVEVDHIVPRSHGGKDEYKNLQLLHRHCHDDQTALDNANAVSLTMEQSN
;
A
#
# COMPACT_ATOMS: atom_id res chain seq x y z
N MET A 1 -33.07 -5.07 -4.16
CA MET A 1 -31.93 -5.33 -3.25
C MET A 1 -32.07 -4.57 -1.94
N LEU A 2 -32.28 -3.25 -1.93
CA LEU A 2 -32.41 -2.47 -0.67
C LEU A 2 -33.69 -2.77 0.13
N LYS A 3 -34.78 -3.20 -0.52
CA LYS A 3 -36.01 -3.66 0.13
C LYS A 3 -36.01 -5.16 0.48
N ALA A 4 -34.91 -5.86 0.22
CA ALA A 4 -34.81 -7.26 0.59
C ALA A 4 -34.55 -7.29 2.10
N GLY A 5 -35.55 -7.76 2.86
CA GLY A 5 -35.46 -7.92 4.30
C GLY A 5 -34.27 -8.78 4.75
N VAL A 6 -34.07 -8.87 6.06
CA VAL A 6 -33.07 -9.73 6.70
C VAL A 6 -33.78 -10.96 7.24
N LEU A 7 -33.22 -12.15 7.01
CA LEU A 7 -33.65 -13.37 7.67
C LEU A 7 -32.67 -13.65 8.82
N ASP A 8 -33.07 -13.38 10.06
CA ASP A 8 -32.28 -13.69 11.25
C ASP A 8 -32.97 -14.78 12.07
N ASN A 9 -32.24 -15.84 12.40
CA ASN A 9 -32.74 -17.02 13.13
C ASN A 9 -34.08 -17.60 12.61
N GLY A 10 -34.34 -17.50 11.31
CA GLY A 10 -35.57 -17.99 10.67
C GLY A 10 -36.76 -17.04 10.70
N VAL A 11 -36.59 -15.82 11.23
CA VAL A 11 -37.59 -14.75 11.21
C VAL A 11 -37.20 -13.73 10.14
N PHE A 12 -38.16 -13.40 9.27
CA PHE A 12 -37.98 -12.38 8.23
C PHE A 12 -38.36 -11.01 8.79
N GLU A 13 -37.41 -10.07 8.73
CA GLU A 13 -37.60 -8.68 9.09
C GLU A 13 -37.45 -7.80 7.85
N GLU A 14 -38.42 -6.93 7.56
CA GLU A 14 -38.28 -5.96 6.48
C GLU A 14 -37.16 -4.95 6.79
N THR A 15 -36.32 -4.66 5.80
CA THR A 15 -35.24 -3.68 5.96
C THR A 15 -35.72 -2.31 5.50
N GLU A 16 -36.05 -1.44 6.46
CA GLU A 16 -36.45 -0.06 6.17
C GLU A 16 -35.26 0.86 5.88
N ALA A 17 -34.07 0.54 6.42
CA ALA A 17 -32.84 1.31 6.22
C ALA A 17 -31.60 0.40 6.22
N GLY A 18 -30.56 0.86 5.51
CA GLY A 18 -29.27 0.17 5.42
C GLY A 18 -29.13 -0.73 4.19
N THR A 19 -27.89 -1.09 3.90
CA THR A 19 -27.54 -2.06 2.86
C THR A 19 -27.13 -3.37 3.52
N PRO A 20 -27.49 -4.56 3.00
CA PRO A 20 -27.00 -5.81 3.53
C PRO A 20 -25.47 -5.80 3.65
N GLN A 21 -24.94 -6.03 4.85
CA GLN A 21 -23.50 -6.12 5.08
C GLN A 21 -22.98 -7.36 4.34
N GLY A 22 -22.08 -7.15 3.37
CA GLY A 22 -21.59 -8.20 2.47
C GLY A 22 -22.17 -8.16 1.05
N GLY A 23 -23.13 -7.27 0.77
CA GLY A 23 -23.55 -6.98 -0.60
C GLY A 23 -22.42 -6.33 -1.39
N VAL A 24 -22.07 -6.90 -2.56
CA VAL A 24 -20.97 -6.40 -3.42
C VAL A 24 -21.16 -4.92 -3.82
N ILE A 25 -22.41 -4.46 -3.91
CA ILE A 25 -22.75 -3.08 -4.30
C ILE A 25 -22.72 -2.08 -3.14
N SER A 26 -22.80 -2.54 -1.89
CA SER A 26 -22.92 -1.70 -0.70
C SER A 26 -21.78 -0.65 -0.57
N PRO A 27 -20.49 -1.00 -0.81
CA PRO A 27 -19.40 -0.03 -0.76
C PRO A 27 -19.51 1.07 -1.83
N ILE A 28 -20.08 0.75 -2.99
CA ILE A 28 -20.28 1.72 -4.09
C ILE A 28 -21.38 2.70 -3.69
N LEU A 29 -22.52 2.19 -3.19
CA LEU A 29 -23.63 3.03 -2.76
C LEU A 29 -23.24 3.99 -1.63
N ALA A 30 -22.46 3.51 -0.64
CA ALA A 30 -21.93 4.36 0.43
C ALA A 30 -21.02 5.47 -0.11
N ASN A 31 -20.17 5.17 -1.10
CA ASN A 31 -19.31 6.19 -1.72
C ASN A 31 -20.10 7.22 -2.53
N ILE A 32 -21.16 6.81 -3.23
CA ILE A 32 -22.06 7.73 -3.94
C ILE A 32 -22.78 8.65 -2.94
N ALA A 33 -23.33 8.09 -1.88
CA ALA A 33 -24.04 8.84 -0.84
C ALA A 33 -23.15 9.90 -0.17
N LEU A 34 -21.87 9.58 0.04
CA LEU A 34 -20.92 10.45 0.75
C LEU A 34 -20.04 11.33 -0.17
N LEU A 35 -20.24 11.29 -1.49
CA LEU A 35 -19.38 11.99 -2.46
C LEU A 35 -19.39 13.52 -2.28
N GLY A 36 -20.55 14.10 -1.94
CA GLY A 36 -20.72 15.55 -1.82
C GLY A 36 -20.07 16.18 -0.59
N MET A 37 -19.62 15.38 0.38
CA MET A 37 -19.09 15.86 1.65
C MET A 37 -17.83 16.73 1.49
N GLU A 38 -16.90 16.33 0.62
CA GLU A 38 -15.69 17.11 0.35
C GLU A 38 -16.02 18.44 -0.34
N ARG A 39 -16.99 18.43 -1.25
CA ARG A 39 -17.45 19.63 -1.95
C ARG A 39 -18.06 20.64 -0.99
N LEU A 40 -18.94 20.20 -0.09
CA LEU A 40 -19.53 21.05 0.96
C LEU A 40 -18.45 21.83 1.73
N ILE A 41 -17.45 21.11 2.26
CA ILE A 41 -16.41 21.72 3.08
C ILE A 41 -15.53 22.69 2.27
N LYS A 42 -15.23 22.36 1.01
CA LYS A 42 -14.47 23.25 0.11
C LYS A 42 -15.25 24.50 -0.29
N GLU A 43 -16.57 24.41 -0.43
CA GLU A 43 -17.44 25.56 -0.74
C GLU A 43 -17.58 26.48 0.47
N MET A 44 -17.69 25.93 1.68
CA MET A 44 -17.73 26.71 2.93
C MET A 44 -16.41 27.44 3.21
N TYR A 45 -15.28 26.76 2.96
CA TYR A 45 -13.94 27.28 3.27
C TYR A 45 -13.04 27.20 2.03
N PRO A 46 -13.27 28.05 1.01
CA PRO A 46 -12.50 28.02 -0.22
C PRO A 46 -11.05 28.41 0.02
N ASN A 47 -10.16 27.87 -0.81
CA ASN A 47 -8.73 28.17 -0.76
C ASN A 47 -8.47 29.67 -1.01
N LYS A 48 -7.55 30.26 -0.25
CA LYS A 48 -7.12 31.66 -0.43
C LYS A 48 -5.85 31.67 -1.28
N GLY A 49 -6.02 31.73 -2.59
CA GLY A 49 -4.91 31.56 -3.54
C GLY A 49 -4.30 30.16 -3.41
N THR A 50 -3.01 30.07 -3.10
CA THR A 50 -2.32 28.80 -2.84
C THR A 50 -2.49 28.28 -1.41
N ALA A 51 -3.08 29.06 -0.51
CA ALA A 51 -3.26 28.68 0.88
C ALA A 51 -4.53 27.83 1.07
N ILE A 52 -4.32 26.54 1.33
CA ILE A 52 -5.40 25.63 1.69
C ILE A 52 -5.93 25.98 3.07
N GLN A 53 -7.25 26.21 3.17
CA GLN A 53 -7.91 26.48 4.44
C GLN A 53 -8.23 25.17 5.18
N VAL A 54 -8.84 24.21 4.48
CA VAL A 54 -9.29 22.94 5.03
C VAL A 54 -9.09 21.81 4.01
N ASN A 55 -8.76 20.62 4.51
CA ASN A 55 -8.77 19.39 3.72
C ASN A 55 -9.64 18.35 4.42
N LEU A 56 -10.50 17.70 3.66
CA LEU A 56 -11.25 16.52 4.10
C LEU A 56 -10.67 15.29 3.40
N MET A 57 -10.27 14.30 4.19
CA MET A 57 -9.79 13.00 3.70
C MET A 57 -10.79 11.93 4.16
N ARG A 58 -11.40 11.20 3.23
CA ARG A 58 -12.41 10.18 3.53
C ARG A 58 -11.98 8.80 3.01
N SER A 59 -12.31 7.77 3.77
CA SER A 59 -12.23 6.37 3.37
C SER A 59 -13.47 5.64 3.88
N ALA A 60 -14.38 5.29 2.97
CA ALA A 60 -15.70 4.77 3.31
C ALA A 60 -16.43 5.71 4.30
N ASP A 61 -16.77 5.23 5.49
CA ASP A 61 -17.43 5.95 6.59
C ASP A 61 -16.47 6.75 7.48
N ASP A 62 -15.18 6.39 7.50
CA ASP A 62 -14.15 7.10 8.27
C ASP A 62 -13.65 8.34 7.49
N PHE A 63 -13.55 9.49 8.17
CA PHE A 63 -12.95 10.70 7.59
C PHE A 63 -12.17 11.53 8.61
N VAL A 64 -11.30 12.39 8.08
CA VAL A 64 -10.47 13.33 8.84
C VAL A 64 -10.57 14.70 8.20
N VAL A 65 -10.86 15.71 9.02
CA VAL A 65 -10.79 17.13 8.64
C VAL A 65 -9.51 17.73 9.20
N ILE A 66 -8.73 18.40 8.35
CA ILE A 66 -7.47 19.04 8.73
C ILE A 66 -7.52 20.51 8.33
N SER A 67 -7.32 21.39 9.31
CA SER A 67 -7.23 22.84 9.14
C SER A 67 -6.17 23.39 10.10
N LYS A 68 -5.65 24.58 9.80
CA LYS A 68 -4.80 25.33 10.74
C LYS A 68 -5.61 26.11 11.78
N ASP A 69 -6.89 26.32 11.51
CA ASP A 69 -7.80 27.10 12.33
C ASP A 69 -8.74 26.17 13.10
N LEU A 70 -8.70 26.27 14.44
CA LEU A 70 -9.57 25.50 15.33
C LEU A 70 -11.05 25.85 15.13
N GLY A 71 -11.38 27.12 14.87
CA GLY A 71 -12.78 27.53 14.65
C GLY A 71 -13.39 26.86 13.41
N ILE A 72 -12.59 26.65 12.36
CA ILE A 72 -13.02 25.88 11.19
C ILE A 72 -13.26 24.41 11.58
N ILE A 73 -12.38 23.82 12.39
CA ILE A 73 -12.52 22.43 12.85
C ILE A 73 -13.78 22.23 13.70
N GLU A 74 -14.16 23.20 14.52
CA GLU A 74 -15.35 23.12 15.36
C GLU A 74 -16.66 23.24 14.56
N GLN A 75 -16.65 24.02 13.48
CA GLN A 75 -17.81 24.20 12.60
C GLN A 75 -18.02 23.03 11.64
N CYS A 76 -16.96 22.33 11.24
CA CYS A 76 -17.06 21.22 10.27
C CYS A 76 -17.97 20.08 10.74
N PRO A 77 -17.90 19.56 11.99
CA PRO A 77 -18.82 18.54 12.48
C PRO A 77 -20.29 18.95 12.42
N ILE A 78 -20.59 20.23 12.69
CA ILE A 78 -21.96 20.76 12.64
C ILE A 78 -22.47 20.73 11.20
N ALA A 79 -21.71 21.33 10.27
CA ALA A 79 -22.07 21.38 8.86
C ALA A 79 -22.19 19.98 8.23
N ILE A 80 -21.28 19.06 8.57
CA ILE A 80 -21.34 17.68 8.08
C ILE A 80 -22.55 16.96 8.67
N SER A 81 -22.86 17.15 9.95
CA SER A 81 -24.05 16.55 10.58
C SER A 81 -25.34 17.03 9.91
N GLU A 82 -25.46 18.32 9.62
CA GLU A 82 -26.62 18.86 8.91
C GLU A 82 -26.74 18.32 7.48
N TRP A 83 -25.60 18.17 6.79
CA TRP A 83 -25.55 17.60 5.45
C TRP A 83 -25.89 16.10 5.42
N LEU A 84 -25.58 15.35 6.49
CA LEU A 84 -25.88 13.92 6.60
C LEU A 84 -27.34 13.61 6.97
N LYS A 85 -28.07 14.55 7.60
CA LYS A 85 -29.50 14.39 7.94
C LYS A 85 -30.38 13.90 6.78
N PRO A 86 -30.37 14.50 5.57
CA PRO A 86 -31.18 14.01 4.45
C PRO A 86 -30.75 12.63 3.94
N VAL A 87 -29.50 12.21 4.22
CA VAL A 87 -28.99 10.87 3.88
C VAL A 87 -29.43 9.83 4.94
N GLY A 88 -29.91 10.28 6.10
CA GLY A 88 -30.27 9.41 7.23
C GLY A 88 -29.06 8.88 8.00
N LEU A 89 -27.94 9.63 7.98
CA LEU A 89 -26.70 9.26 8.67
C LEU A 89 -26.39 10.27 9.78
N GLU A 90 -25.74 9.78 10.84
CA GLU A 90 -25.31 10.60 11.98
C GLU A 90 -23.84 10.32 12.32
N ILE A 91 -23.14 11.36 12.77
CA ILE A 91 -21.77 11.23 13.25
C ILE A 91 -21.80 10.62 14.65
N GLN A 92 -21.01 9.57 14.89
CA GLN A 92 -20.89 8.98 16.23
C GLN A 92 -20.00 9.87 17.13
N PRO A 93 -20.56 10.55 18.16
CA PRO A 93 -19.79 11.50 18.96
C PRO A 93 -18.65 10.84 19.73
N GLU A 94 -18.86 9.61 20.20
CA GLU A 94 -17.87 8.84 20.97
C GLU A 94 -16.61 8.49 20.18
N LYS A 95 -16.73 8.33 18.85
CA LYS A 95 -15.59 8.05 17.97
C LYS A 95 -14.95 9.34 17.43
N THR A 96 -15.63 10.47 17.58
CA THR A 96 -15.20 11.76 17.05
C THR A 96 -14.32 12.47 18.06
N ARG A 97 -13.24 13.08 17.58
CA ARG A 97 -12.23 13.69 18.44
C ARG A 97 -11.52 14.83 17.73
N ILE A 98 -11.39 15.95 18.42
CA ILE A 98 -10.57 17.08 18.00
C ILE A 98 -9.19 16.96 18.67
N GLY A 99 -8.13 17.12 17.89
CA GLY A 99 -6.76 16.95 18.34
C GLY A 99 -5.80 17.79 17.50
N HIS A 100 -4.58 17.98 18.00
CA HIS A 100 -3.53 18.68 17.29
C HIS A 100 -2.42 17.69 16.88
N THR A 101 -1.83 17.87 15.69
CA THR A 101 -0.81 16.94 15.17
C THR A 101 0.53 17.03 15.90
N LEU A 102 0.91 18.22 16.35
CA LEU A 102 2.17 18.52 17.04
C LEU A 102 2.07 18.66 18.57
N ASN A 103 1.09 19.42 19.05
CA ASN A 103 0.97 19.85 20.45
C ASN A 103 -0.05 19.01 21.21
N ARG A 104 0.17 18.86 22.52
CA ARG A 104 -0.85 18.32 23.43
C ARG A 104 -1.85 19.43 23.67
N ILE A 105 -3.13 19.12 23.54
CA ILE A 105 -4.22 20.08 23.77
C ILE A 105 -5.18 19.54 24.81
N GLU A 106 -5.84 20.43 25.53
CA GLU A 106 -6.98 20.09 26.36
C GLU A 106 -8.23 20.57 25.64
N TYR A 107 -9.15 19.65 25.36
CA TYR A 107 -10.37 19.92 24.61
C TYR A 107 -11.51 19.12 25.24
N ASP A 108 -12.63 19.79 25.51
CA ASP A 108 -13.81 19.16 26.12
C ASP A 108 -13.48 18.40 27.43
N GLY A 109 -12.67 19.03 28.31
CA GLY A 109 -12.23 18.45 29.58
C GLY A 109 -11.32 17.22 29.46
N LYS A 110 -10.88 16.88 28.25
CA LYS A 110 -10.01 15.72 27.98
C LYS A 110 -8.67 16.21 27.44
N THR A 111 -7.61 15.68 28.02
CA THR A 111 -6.27 15.81 27.43
C THR A 111 -6.16 14.96 26.17
N GLN A 112 -5.79 15.58 25.06
CA GLN A 112 -5.52 14.92 23.79
C GLN A 112 -4.03 14.92 23.49
N GLU A 113 -3.47 13.71 23.39
CA GLU A 113 -2.10 13.52 22.95
C GLU A 113 -1.92 13.87 21.46
N PRO A 114 -0.74 14.38 21.06
CA PRO A 114 -0.51 14.80 19.69
C PRO A 114 -0.66 13.67 18.67
N GLY A 115 -1.25 14.00 17.53
CA GLY A 115 -1.47 13.09 16.41
C GLY A 115 -2.79 12.32 16.50
N PHE A 116 -3.09 11.58 15.44
CA PHE A 116 -4.32 10.81 15.32
C PHE A 116 -4.09 9.50 14.58
N ASP A 117 -4.98 8.54 14.83
CA ASP A 117 -5.00 7.27 14.12
C ASP A 117 -6.02 7.33 12.98
N PHE A 118 -5.64 6.90 11.77
CA PHE A 118 -6.52 6.79 10.62
C PHE A 118 -6.12 5.57 9.78
N LEU A 119 -7.06 4.67 9.48
CA LEU A 119 -6.83 3.44 8.70
C LEU A 119 -5.66 2.56 9.18
N GLY A 120 -5.46 2.51 10.51
CA GLY A 120 -4.37 1.76 11.12
C GLY A 120 -3.00 2.44 11.06
N PHE A 121 -2.94 3.71 10.64
CA PHE A 121 -1.74 4.55 10.68
C PHE A 121 -1.87 5.60 11.78
N ASN A 122 -0.79 5.85 12.50
CA ASN A 122 -0.66 6.99 13.40
C ASN A 122 0.06 8.12 12.66
N ILE A 123 -0.60 9.27 12.53
CA ILE A 123 -0.06 10.48 11.91
C ILE A 123 0.24 11.48 13.02
N ARG A 124 1.53 11.80 13.20
CA ARG A 124 1.97 12.72 14.25
C ARG A 124 3.14 13.58 13.78
N GLN A 125 3.14 14.83 14.23
CA GLN A 125 4.26 15.74 14.09
C GLN A 125 5.08 15.75 15.38
N TYR A 126 6.40 15.86 15.24
CA TYR A 126 7.32 15.85 16.37
C TYR A 126 8.09 17.18 16.41
N PRO A 127 8.18 17.87 17.56
CA PRO A 127 8.99 19.08 17.63
C PRO A 127 10.46 18.70 17.49
N VAL A 128 11.19 19.39 16.61
CA VAL A 128 12.62 19.13 16.40
C VAL A 128 13.42 20.43 16.33
N GLY A 129 14.72 20.33 16.66
CA GLY A 129 15.66 21.44 16.52
C GLY A 129 15.97 21.80 15.06
N LYS A 130 16.65 22.94 14.88
CA LYS A 130 16.98 23.56 13.59
C LYS A 130 17.70 22.62 12.60
N HIS A 131 18.45 21.64 13.10
CA HIS A 131 19.27 20.74 12.29
C HIS A 131 18.52 19.52 11.72
N ILE A 132 17.35 19.19 12.26
CA ILE A 132 16.54 18.02 11.84
C ILE A 132 15.27 18.48 11.13
N SER A 133 14.89 19.73 11.33
CA SER A 133 13.67 20.30 10.76
C SER A 133 13.72 20.37 9.24
N GLY A 134 12.62 19.96 8.60
CA GLY A 134 12.41 20.18 7.18
C GLY A 134 12.33 21.67 6.85
N LYS A 135 12.57 21.99 5.57
CA LYS A 135 12.45 23.34 5.03
C LYS A 135 11.28 23.41 4.06
N THR A 136 10.59 24.54 4.00
CA THR A 136 9.63 24.80 2.92
C THR A 136 10.38 24.95 1.60
N GLY A 137 9.80 24.44 0.51
CA GLY A 137 10.37 24.64 -0.83
C GLY A 137 10.31 26.10 -1.29
N GLY A 138 11.13 26.47 -2.27
CA GLY A 138 11.15 27.79 -2.91
C GLY A 138 12.29 28.72 -2.46
N ILE A 139 12.33 29.91 -3.06
CA ILE A 139 13.42 30.91 -2.91
C ILE A 139 13.52 31.40 -1.45
N ALA A 140 12.40 31.54 -0.74
CA ALA A 140 12.34 31.91 0.67
C ALA A 140 12.04 30.71 1.57
N SER A 141 12.95 29.74 1.59
CA SER A 141 12.85 28.53 2.41
C SER A 141 12.84 28.85 3.92
N ARG A 142 11.79 28.43 4.63
CA ARG A 142 11.64 28.57 6.09
C ARG A 142 11.71 27.20 6.77
N LEU A 143 12.19 27.17 8.01
CA LEU A 143 12.15 25.95 8.83
C LEU A 143 10.71 25.64 9.23
N ILE A 144 10.30 24.38 9.10
CA ILE A 144 8.93 23.92 9.41
C ILE A 144 8.75 23.70 10.92
N GLY A 145 9.83 23.44 11.66
CA GLY A 145 9.83 23.16 13.10
C GLY A 145 9.49 21.71 13.48
N HIS A 146 9.02 20.88 12.54
CA HIS A 146 8.63 19.49 12.81
C HIS A 146 8.72 18.58 11.56
N PRO A 147 9.18 17.32 11.67
CA PRO A 147 8.84 16.27 10.73
C PRO A 147 7.46 15.69 11.03
N THR A 148 6.76 15.27 9.98
CA THR A 148 5.56 14.43 10.09
C THR A 148 5.99 12.97 9.95
N HIS A 149 5.76 12.16 10.97
CA HIS A 149 5.95 10.72 10.87
C HIS A 149 4.60 10.02 10.82
N ILE A 150 4.44 9.20 9.78
CA ILE A 150 3.35 8.25 9.65
C ILE A 150 3.90 6.89 10.06
N LYS A 151 3.33 6.28 11.10
CA LYS A 151 3.76 4.98 11.64
C LYS A 151 2.57 4.02 11.68
N PRO A 152 2.77 2.69 11.75
CA PRO A 152 1.69 1.78 12.10
C PRO A 152 1.13 2.16 13.49
N SER A 153 -0.20 2.19 13.64
CA SER A 153 -0.82 2.57 14.90
C SER A 153 -0.56 1.52 15.97
N ASN A 154 -0.48 1.93 17.24
CA ASN A 154 -0.29 0.98 18.35
C ASN A 154 -1.42 -0.04 18.42
N LYS A 155 -2.65 0.34 18.05
CA LYS A 155 -3.79 -0.58 17.96
C LYS A 155 -3.56 -1.64 16.89
N ALA A 156 -3.11 -1.26 15.70
CA ALA A 156 -2.82 -2.20 14.62
C ALA A 156 -1.66 -3.15 14.94
N VAL A 157 -0.58 -2.62 15.55
CA VAL A 157 0.57 -3.43 16.01
C VAL A 157 0.13 -4.46 17.04
N LYS A 158 -0.69 -4.05 18.03
CA LYS A 158 -1.23 -4.97 19.04
C LYS A 158 -2.13 -6.03 18.42
N ALA A 159 -3.06 -5.64 17.55
CA ALA A 159 -3.96 -6.58 16.88
C ALA A 159 -3.19 -7.65 16.10
N HIS A 160 -2.19 -7.24 15.31
CA HIS A 160 -1.33 -8.15 14.57
C HIS A 160 -0.54 -9.09 15.48
N THR A 161 0.00 -8.56 16.58
CA THR A 161 0.72 -9.35 17.58
C THR A 161 -0.18 -10.41 18.22
N GLU A 162 -1.43 -10.08 18.56
CA GLU A 162 -2.38 -11.05 19.12
C GLU A 162 -2.82 -12.10 18.10
N VAL A 163 -2.96 -11.74 16.82
CA VAL A 163 -3.21 -12.72 15.75
C VAL A 163 -2.07 -13.73 15.65
N ILE A 164 -0.82 -13.26 15.59
CA ILE A 164 0.37 -14.14 15.55
C ILE A 164 0.41 -15.05 16.78
N LYS A 165 0.21 -14.48 17.96
CA LYS A 165 0.18 -15.23 19.23
C LYS A 165 -0.93 -16.28 19.24
N GLY A 166 -2.11 -15.97 18.70
CA GLY A 166 -3.21 -16.91 18.54
C GLY A 166 -2.83 -18.09 17.65
N VAL A 167 -2.18 -17.83 16.52
CA VAL A 167 -1.70 -18.86 15.58
C VAL A 167 -0.66 -19.76 16.25
N ILE A 168 0.33 -19.18 16.92
CA ILE A 168 1.38 -19.93 17.64
C ILE A 168 0.76 -20.82 18.73
N LYS A 169 -0.24 -20.30 19.46
CA LYS A 169 -0.95 -21.08 20.49
C LYS A 169 -1.76 -22.25 19.91
N GLN A 170 -2.41 -22.08 18.76
CA GLN A 170 -3.14 -23.15 18.09
C GLN A 170 -2.20 -24.22 17.54
N HIS A 171 -0.99 -23.84 17.14
CA HIS A 171 0.01 -24.72 16.53
C HIS A 171 1.08 -25.19 17.53
N LYS A 172 0.77 -25.26 18.83
CA LYS A 172 1.72 -25.68 19.88
C LYS A 172 2.41 -27.03 19.60
N THR A 173 1.66 -28.02 19.13
CA THR A 173 2.16 -29.37 18.83
C THR A 173 2.45 -29.60 17.35
N ALA A 174 2.10 -28.63 16.48
CA ALA A 174 2.21 -28.77 15.04
C ALA A 174 3.68 -28.83 14.59
N PRO A 175 4.01 -29.44 13.43
CA PRO A 175 5.34 -29.36 12.86
C PRO A 175 5.79 -27.91 12.61
N GLN A 176 7.11 -27.67 12.71
CA GLN A 176 7.69 -26.34 12.48
C GLN A 176 7.33 -25.77 11.09
N SER A 177 7.35 -26.61 10.06
CA SER A 177 6.98 -26.23 8.69
C SER A 177 5.53 -25.74 8.57
N ALA A 178 4.61 -26.37 9.27
CA ALA A 178 3.19 -25.98 9.30
C ALA A 178 3.01 -24.60 9.95
N LEU A 179 3.72 -24.35 11.07
CA LEU A 179 3.71 -23.05 11.74
C LEU A 179 4.26 -21.94 10.83
N ILE A 180 5.42 -22.18 10.18
CA ILE A 180 6.02 -21.21 9.24
C ILE A 180 5.07 -20.93 8.07
N SER A 181 4.48 -21.97 7.48
CA SER A 181 3.58 -21.84 6.33
C SER A 181 2.35 -21.00 6.66
N LYS A 182 1.86 -21.05 7.90
CA LYS A 182 0.73 -20.24 8.34
C LYS A 182 1.14 -18.81 8.66
N LEU A 183 2.28 -18.59 9.32
CA LEU A 183 2.75 -17.25 9.72
C LEU A 183 3.23 -16.40 8.54
N ASN A 184 3.93 -16.98 7.58
CA ASN A 184 4.57 -16.24 6.50
C ASN A 184 3.61 -15.34 5.68
N PRO A 185 2.45 -15.83 5.20
CA PRO A 185 1.51 -14.98 4.47
C PRO A 185 0.97 -13.80 5.30
N MET A 186 0.73 -14.02 6.60
CA MET A 186 0.22 -12.97 7.50
C MET A 186 1.27 -11.89 7.75
N ILE A 187 2.50 -12.29 8.07
CA ILE A 187 3.62 -11.37 8.27
C ILE A 187 3.89 -10.59 6.98
N ARG A 188 4.00 -11.28 5.84
CA ARG A 188 4.28 -10.65 4.55
C ARG A 188 3.19 -9.66 4.15
N GLY A 189 1.91 -10.03 4.31
CA GLY A 189 0.77 -9.17 4.02
C GLY A 189 0.78 -7.89 4.86
N TRP A 190 0.98 -8.04 6.17
CA TRP A 190 1.04 -6.90 7.09
C TRP A 190 2.22 -5.98 6.80
N SER A 191 3.41 -6.54 6.58
CA SER A 191 4.61 -5.77 6.25
C SER A 191 4.47 -5.04 4.91
N ASN A 192 3.82 -5.64 3.91
CA ASN A 192 3.53 -4.98 2.64
C ASN A 192 2.57 -3.80 2.80
N TYR A 193 1.54 -3.93 3.64
CA TYR A 193 0.60 -2.83 3.89
C TYR A 193 1.29 -1.63 4.54
N TYR A 194 2.22 -1.88 5.47
CA TYR A 194 2.93 -0.83 6.20
C TYR A 194 4.29 -0.43 5.60
N SER A 195 4.72 -0.99 4.46
CA SER A 195 6.03 -0.67 3.86
C SER A 195 6.11 0.73 3.26
N GLY A 196 4.97 1.40 3.07
CA GLY A 196 4.89 2.77 2.56
C GLY A 196 5.33 3.86 3.56
N VAL A 197 5.34 3.54 4.85
CA VAL A 197 5.44 4.53 5.94
C VAL A 197 6.68 4.31 6.81
N VAL A 198 6.85 5.09 7.89
CA VAL A 198 8.00 5.00 8.79
C VAL A 198 7.84 3.77 9.70
N SER A 199 8.12 2.59 9.16
CA SER A 199 7.82 1.30 9.82
C SER A 199 9.03 0.50 10.28
N SER A 200 10.26 0.85 9.87
CA SER A 200 11.46 0.04 10.15
C SER A 200 11.67 -0.27 11.64
N GLU A 201 11.46 0.72 12.52
CA GLU A 201 11.60 0.52 13.97
C GLU A 201 10.50 -0.40 14.51
N THR A 202 9.26 -0.24 14.04
CA THR A 202 8.12 -1.08 14.40
C THR A 202 8.32 -2.52 13.93
N PHE A 203 8.83 -2.73 12.72
CA PHE A 203 9.14 -4.05 12.17
C PHE A 203 10.19 -4.77 13.03
N ARG A 204 11.27 -4.09 13.41
CA ARG A 204 12.28 -4.66 14.32
C ARG A 204 11.69 -5.05 15.68
N LYS A 205 10.80 -4.22 16.25
CA LYS A 205 10.11 -4.54 17.51
C LYS A 205 9.22 -5.77 17.37
N LEU A 206 8.48 -5.87 16.26
CA LEU A 206 7.64 -7.03 15.97
C LEU A 206 8.47 -8.29 15.77
N ASP A 207 9.58 -8.23 15.02
CA ASP A 207 10.47 -9.37 14.82
C ASP A 207 11.03 -9.89 16.15
N HIS A 208 11.44 -8.98 17.05
CA HIS A 208 11.85 -9.36 18.40
C HIS A 208 10.71 -10.04 19.19
N ILE A 209 9.50 -9.48 19.17
CA ILE A 209 8.35 -10.07 19.86
C ILE A 209 8.01 -11.46 19.31
N VAL A 210 8.02 -11.61 17.99
CA VAL A 210 7.76 -12.91 17.33
C VAL A 210 8.87 -13.91 17.67
N PHE A 211 10.12 -13.48 17.70
CA PHE A 211 11.24 -14.32 18.15
C PHE A 211 11.03 -14.83 19.57
N GLU A 212 10.68 -13.96 20.52
CA GLU A 212 10.40 -14.35 21.91
C GLU A 212 9.22 -15.35 22.00
N MET A 213 8.17 -15.16 21.20
CA MET A 213 7.04 -16.10 21.13
C MET A 213 7.46 -17.46 20.56
N LEU A 214 8.31 -17.47 19.54
CA LEU A 214 8.82 -18.71 18.94
C LEU A 214 9.80 -19.43 19.85
N ARG A 215 10.62 -18.69 20.62
CA ARG A 215 11.48 -19.25 21.66
C ARG A 215 10.63 -19.96 22.74
N ALA A 216 9.58 -19.30 23.22
CA ALA A 216 8.66 -19.92 24.17
C ALA A 216 7.95 -21.16 23.59
N TRP A 217 7.60 -21.13 22.30
CA TRP A 217 7.06 -22.29 21.60
C TRP A 217 8.07 -23.45 21.53
N THR A 218 9.34 -23.20 21.20
CA THR A 218 10.38 -24.24 21.19
C THR A 218 10.65 -24.80 22.58
N ASP A 219 10.69 -23.93 23.60
CA ASP A 219 10.93 -24.33 24.99
C ASP A 219 9.82 -25.26 25.49
N SER A 220 8.56 -24.96 25.13
CA SER A 220 7.41 -25.82 25.48
C SER A 220 7.48 -27.23 24.89
N ARG A 221 8.25 -27.43 23.81
CA ARG A 221 8.42 -28.73 23.15
C ARG A 221 9.64 -29.50 23.65
N CYS A 222 10.67 -28.79 24.07
CA CYS A 222 11.94 -29.40 24.47
C CYS A 222 12.02 -29.65 25.99
N GLY A 223 11.02 -29.20 26.77
CA GLY A 223 10.94 -29.39 28.23
C GLY A 223 11.92 -28.53 29.04
N MET A 224 13.09 -28.19 28.46
CA MET A 224 14.04 -27.21 28.98
C MET A 224 14.66 -26.40 27.83
N ALA A 225 14.78 -25.09 28.05
CA ALA A 225 15.49 -24.19 27.16
C ALA A 225 17.00 -24.43 27.28
N SER A 226 17.58 -25.10 26.29
CA SER A 226 19.04 -25.19 26.12
C SER A 226 19.44 -24.58 24.79
N TYR A 227 20.65 -24.04 24.72
CA TYR A 227 21.19 -23.48 23.47
C TYR A 227 21.16 -24.52 22.33
N GLU A 228 21.47 -25.78 22.64
CA GLU A 228 21.44 -26.89 21.69
C GLU A 228 20.03 -27.18 21.17
N ASN A 229 19.03 -27.14 22.05
CA ASN A 229 17.63 -27.34 21.67
C ASN A 229 17.15 -26.23 20.72
N LEU A 230 17.50 -24.97 20.99
CA LEU A 230 17.15 -23.85 20.11
C LEU A 230 17.85 -23.95 18.75
N ARG A 231 19.11 -24.41 18.71
CA ARG A 231 19.86 -24.61 17.45
C ARG A 231 19.21 -25.61 16.49
N ASN A 232 18.33 -26.49 16.98
CA ASN A 232 17.60 -27.42 16.14
C ASN A 232 16.45 -26.74 15.36
N TYR A 233 15.94 -25.60 15.85
CA TYR A 233 14.82 -24.87 15.25
C TYR A 233 15.26 -23.54 14.62
N PHE A 234 16.37 -22.98 15.10
CA PHE A 234 16.95 -21.74 14.62
C PHE A 234 18.33 -22.01 14.01
N GLY A 235 18.58 -21.46 12.83
CA GLY A 235 19.88 -21.57 12.19
C GLY A 235 20.33 -20.28 11.55
N HIS A 236 21.52 -20.33 10.95
CA HIS A 236 22.05 -19.21 10.19
C HIS A 236 21.24 -18.98 8.91
N GLY A 237 20.97 -17.72 8.62
CA GLY A 237 20.33 -17.29 7.38
C GLY A 237 20.79 -15.89 6.99
N THR A 238 20.78 -15.62 5.69
CA THR A 238 21.00 -14.27 5.18
C THR A 238 19.65 -13.60 4.98
N VAL A 239 19.44 -12.49 5.66
CA VAL A 239 18.21 -11.70 5.66
C VAL A 239 18.51 -10.39 4.94
N LYS A 240 17.85 -10.13 3.81
CA LYS A 240 17.92 -8.82 3.16
C LYS A 240 17.08 -7.83 3.94
N LEU A 241 17.72 -6.84 4.56
CA LEU A 241 17.06 -5.83 5.36
C LEU A 241 16.35 -4.79 4.49
N SER A 242 15.41 -4.08 5.10
CA SER A 242 14.62 -3.03 4.46
C SER A 242 15.42 -1.86 3.87
N ASN A 243 16.67 -1.69 4.30
CA ASN A 243 17.63 -0.69 3.79
C ASN A 243 18.49 -1.22 2.62
N GLY A 244 18.18 -2.41 2.09
CA GLY A 244 18.91 -3.06 0.99
C GLY A 244 20.20 -3.77 1.40
N LYS A 245 20.60 -3.71 2.68
CA LYS A 245 21.78 -4.42 3.18
C LYS A 245 21.45 -5.87 3.47
N GLU A 246 22.39 -6.76 3.20
CA GLU A 246 22.33 -8.14 3.66
C GLU A 246 22.80 -8.22 5.11
N SER A 247 22.04 -8.90 5.95
CA SER A 247 22.39 -9.20 7.32
C SER A 247 22.48 -10.70 7.49
N HIS A 248 23.62 -11.18 7.97
CA HIS A 248 23.77 -12.56 8.38
C HIS A 248 23.19 -12.70 9.78
N GLU A 249 22.00 -13.27 9.87
CA GLU A 249 21.34 -13.52 11.14
C GLU A 249 21.66 -14.94 11.62
N THR A 250 22.09 -15.05 12.87
CA THR A 250 22.46 -16.31 13.53
C THR A 250 21.23 -17.10 14.01
N TRP A 251 20.09 -16.42 14.16
CA TRP A 251 18.89 -16.94 14.81
C TRP A 251 17.65 -16.82 13.91
N VAL A 252 17.69 -17.47 12.75
CA VAL A 252 16.56 -17.51 11.82
C VAL A 252 15.75 -18.78 12.06
N PHE A 253 14.46 -18.63 12.33
CA PHE A 253 13.55 -19.77 12.53
C PHE A 253 13.35 -20.51 11.20
N LYS A 254 13.96 -21.68 11.06
CA LYS A 254 13.98 -22.44 9.81
C LYS A 254 13.98 -23.95 10.03
N THR A 255 13.36 -24.68 9.11
CA THR A 255 13.41 -26.15 9.10
C THR A 255 14.63 -26.66 8.36
N LYS A 256 15.01 -27.91 8.61
CA LYS A 256 16.02 -28.63 7.80
C LYS A 256 15.62 -28.71 6.32
N ASP A 257 14.31 -28.79 6.04
CA ASP A 257 13.74 -28.86 4.69
C ASP A 257 13.69 -27.51 3.95
N GLY A 258 14.30 -26.45 4.50
CA GLY A 258 14.45 -25.15 3.84
C GLY A 258 13.32 -24.12 4.07
N PHE A 259 12.22 -24.48 4.74
CA PHE A 259 11.20 -23.50 5.13
C PHE A 259 11.78 -22.51 6.13
N THR A 260 11.69 -21.22 5.82
CA THR A 260 12.25 -20.14 6.62
C THR A 260 11.15 -19.15 6.96
N LEU A 261 11.10 -18.70 8.22
CA LEU A 261 10.16 -17.67 8.65
C LEU A 261 10.52 -16.33 8.00
N TRP A 262 9.49 -15.63 7.53
CA TRP A 262 9.61 -14.29 7.00
C TRP A 262 9.70 -13.28 8.16
N ASN A 263 10.75 -12.47 8.20
CA ASN A 263 10.87 -11.36 9.14
C ASN A 263 10.22 -10.09 8.57
N HIS A 264 9.56 -9.29 9.41
CA HIS A 264 8.92 -8.04 8.99
C HIS A 264 9.93 -7.06 8.39
N ASN A 265 11.13 -6.98 8.98
CA ASN A 265 12.17 -6.07 8.53
C ASN A 265 12.84 -6.47 7.20
N VAL A 266 12.46 -7.61 6.61
CA VAL A 266 12.88 -7.99 5.25
C VAL A 266 12.20 -7.14 4.19
N ASN A 267 10.97 -6.68 4.45
CA ASN A 267 10.24 -5.89 3.48
C ASN A 267 10.89 -4.50 3.33
N PRO A 268 11.36 -4.13 2.13
CA PRO A 268 11.92 -2.82 1.89
C PRO A 268 10.87 -1.74 2.13
N ILE A 269 11.30 -0.64 2.75
CA ILE A 269 10.45 0.55 2.88
C ILE A 269 10.44 1.25 1.52
N VAL A 270 9.31 1.14 0.82
CA VAL A 270 9.10 1.73 -0.49
C VAL A 270 8.11 2.88 -0.34
N ARG A 271 8.60 4.12 -0.42
CA ARG A 271 7.76 5.32 -0.26
C ARG A 271 6.72 5.40 -1.37
N HIS A 272 5.49 5.73 -0.99
CA HIS A 272 4.42 5.94 -1.95
C HIS A 272 4.70 7.20 -2.76
N THR A 273 4.80 7.06 -4.08
CA THR A 273 4.69 8.19 -5.00
C THR A 273 3.24 8.67 -4.97
N LEU A 274 2.95 9.97 -4.93
CA LEU A 274 1.57 10.47 -4.97
C LEU A 274 0.96 10.34 -6.37
N ILE A 275 -0.34 10.06 -6.45
CA ILE A 275 -1.08 10.09 -7.72
C ILE A 275 -1.27 11.56 -8.10
N ARG A 276 -1.14 11.89 -9.39
CA ARG A 276 -1.45 13.26 -9.82
C ARG A 276 -2.92 13.58 -9.49
N PRO A 277 -3.22 14.79 -8.98
CA PRO A 277 -4.58 15.14 -8.55
C PRO A 277 -5.66 15.01 -9.63
N ASP A 278 -5.27 15.17 -10.89
CA ASP A 278 -6.11 15.10 -12.09
C ASP A 278 -6.21 13.69 -12.70
N ALA A 279 -5.39 12.73 -12.24
CA ALA A 279 -5.37 11.40 -12.82
C ALA A 279 -6.46 10.50 -12.23
N THR A 280 -7.36 10.02 -13.08
CA THR A 280 -8.36 8.99 -12.75
C THR A 280 -8.04 7.71 -13.50
N LEU A 281 -8.47 6.54 -13.02
CA LEU A 281 -8.23 5.27 -13.73
C LEU A 281 -8.86 5.26 -15.14
N ASP A 282 -9.89 6.08 -15.33
CA ASP A 282 -10.65 6.21 -16.57
C ASP A 282 -10.24 7.46 -17.38
N ASP A 283 -9.11 8.11 -17.05
CA ASP A 283 -8.60 9.30 -17.76
C ASP A 283 -8.00 8.97 -19.15
N GLY A 284 -8.01 7.70 -19.56
CA GLY A 284 -7.40 7.22 -20.80
C GLY A 284 -5.87 7.26 -20.80
N ASN A 285 -5.22 7.66 -19.71
CA ASN A 285 -3.77 7.79 -19.61
C ASN A 285 -3.11 6.45 -19.29
N TRP A 286 -3.25 5.50 -20.22
CA TRP A 286 -2.78 4.14 -20.04
C TRP A 286 -1.26 4.08 -19.80
N THR A 287 -0.47 4.99 -20.38
CA THR A 287 1.00 5.03 -20.18
C THR A 287 1.38 5.35 -18.74
N TYR A 288 0.71 6.33 -18.11
CA TYR A 288 0.90 6.66 -16.70
C TYR A 288 0.50 5.49 -15.80
N TRP A 289 -0.67 4.89 -16.01
CA TRP A 289 -1.17 3.79 -15.18
C TRP A 289 -0.41 2.48 -15.39
N ALA A 290 -0.02 2.15 -16.61
CA ALA A 290 0.78 0.97 -16.94
C ALA A 290 2.18 1.06 -16.31
N THR A 291 2.83 2.22 -16.37
CA THR A 291 4.14 2.43 -15.74
C THR A 291 4.04 2.32 -14.21
N ARG A 292 2.96 2.85 -13.63
CA ARG A 292 2.77 2.93 -12.17
C ARG A 292 2.29 1.62 -11.54
N LYS A 293 1.19 1.06 -12.04
CA LYS A 293 0.56 -0.16 -11.48
C LYS A 293 1.05 -1.43 -12.16
N GLY A 294 1.62 -1.35 -13.37
CA GLY A 294 1.92 -2.54 -14.18
C GLY A 294 0.66 -3.19 -14.76
N GLN A 295 -0.47 -2.49 -14.64
CA GLN A 295 -1.80 -2.84 -15.12
C GLN A 295 -2.51 -1.50 -15.34
N ALA A 296 -2.87 -1.20 -16.58
CA ALA A 296 -3.95 -0.27 -16.88
C ALA A 296 -5.14 -1.11 -17.38
N ILE A 297 -6.36 -0.60 -17.26
CA ILE A 297 -7.61 -1.34 -17.55
C ILE A 297 -7.56 -2.01 -18.93
N GLU A 298 -6.89 -1.38 -19.90
CA GLU A 298 -6.81 -1.84 -21.29
C GLU A 298 -5.39 -2.26 -21.73
N THR A 299 -4.40 -2.25 -20.83
CA THR A 299 -3.02 -2.60 -21.20
C THR A 299 -2.72 -4.06 -20.87
N PRO A 300 -2.36 -4.90 -21.86
CA PRO A 300 -1.93 -6.27 -21.62
C PRO A 300 -0.77 -6.34 -20.62
N THR A 301 -0.78 -7.33 -19.72
CA THR A 301 0.26 -7.50 -18.68
C THR A 301 1.67 -7.53 -19.27
N ARG A 302 1.83 -8.11 -20.47
CA ARG A 302 3.11 -8.18 -21.19
C ARG A 302 3.64 -6.79 -21.54
N VAL A 303 2.79 -5.90 -22.06
CA VAL A 303 3.14 -4.50 -22.38
C VAL A 303 3.49 -3.73 -21.11
N ALA A 304 2.69 -3.87 -20.06
CA ALA A 304 2.91 -3.14 -18.82
C ALA A 304 4.20 -3.57 -18.08
N ILE A 305 4.59 -4.85 -18.16
CA ILE A 305 5.88 -5.35 -17.66
C ILE A 305 7.04 -4.72 -18.44
N LEU A 306 6.94 -4.64 -19.76
CA LEU A 306 7.99 -4.07 -20.61
C LEU A 306 8.12 -2.55 -20.42
N LEU A 307 7.00 -1.83 -20.22
CA LEU A 307 7.01 -0.40 -19.89
C LEU A 307 7.62 -0.07 -18.53
N LYS A 308 7.68 -1.04 -17.60
CA LYS A 308 8.33 -0.87 -16.30
C LYS A 308 9.86 -1.01 -16.35
N LYS A 309 10.44 -1.49 -17.46
CA LYS A 309 11.89 -1.57 -17.61
C LYS A 309 12.49 -0.14 -17.62
N PRO A 310 13.67 0.08 -17.03
CA PRO A 310 14.33 1.38 -17.06
C PRO A 310 14.58 1.80 -18.53
N LYS A 311 14.19 3.03 -18.88
CA LYS A 311 14.15 3.58 -20.25
C LYS A 311 13.09 2.92 -21.16
N SER A 312 11.81 3.00 -20.80
CA SER A 312 10.68 2.56 -21.64
C SER A 312 10.46 3.47 -22.84
N LEU A 313 11.42 3.45 -23.74
CA LEU A 313 11.40 4.08 -25.06
C LEU A 313 11.07 2.99 -26.09
N CYS A 314 10.50 3.40 -27.22
CA CYS A 314 10.44 2.56 -28.39
C CYS A 314 11.86 2.14 -28.78
N ALA A 315 12.10 0.83 -28.94
CA ALA A 315 13.45 0.31 -29.21
C ALA A 315 13.99 0.74 -30.58
N TRP A 316 13.10 1.07 -31.52
CA TRP A 316 13.44 1.52 -32.88
C TRP A 316 13.68 3.04 -32.95
N CYS A 317 12.68 3.86 -32.63
CA CYS A 317 12.76 5.32 -32.79
C CYS A 317 13.33 6.06 -31.56
N GLY A 318 13.46 5.37 -30.41
CA GLY A 318 13.98 5.96 -29.18
C GLY A 318 13.07 6.99 -28.51
N GLN A 319 11.81 7.12 -28.94
CA GLN A 319 10.84 8.05 -28.36
C GLN A 319 9.99 7.43 -27.24
N TYR A 320 9.40 8.28 -26.40
CA TYR A 320 8.45 7.85 -25.36
C TYR A 320 7.09 7.48 -25.96
N PHE A 321 6.40 6.54 -25.30
CA PHE A 321 5.01 6.22 -25.61
C PHE A 321 4.06 7.25 -24.99
N THR A 322 3.09 7.69 -25.78
CA THR A 322 2.00 8.58 -25.41
C THR A 322 0.68 7.80 -25.34
N PRO A 323 -0.35 8.31 -24.63
CA PRO A 323 -1.64 7.64 -24.56
C PRO A 323 -2.31 7.39 -25.93
N SER A 324 -1.99 8.21 -26.94
CA SER A 324 -2.49 8.07 -28.32
C SER A 324 -1.77 7.01 -29.14
N ASP A 325 -0.63 6.48 -28.66
CA ASP A 325 0.16 5.54 -29.42
C ASP A 325 -0.41 4.12 -29.38
N LEU A 326 -0.38 3.45 -30.52
CA LEU A 326 -0.58 2.00 -30.60
C LEU A 326 0.77 1.30 -30.38
N VAL A 327 0.83 0.45 -29.37
CA VAL A 327 2.05 -0.21 -28.93
C VAL A 327 1.98 -1.70 -29.14
N GLU A 328 3.04 -2.24 -29.75
CA GLU A 328 3.15 -3.65 -30.09
C GLU A 328 4.38 -4.27 -29.41
N VAL A 329 4.29 -5.57 -29.12
CA VAL A 329 5.37 -6.34 -28.52
C VAL A 329 6.07 -7.10 -29.62
N ASP A 330 7.34 -6.82 -29.79
CA ASP A 330 8.20 -7.47 -30.78
C ASP A 330 9.29 -8.35 -30.13
N HIS A 331 9.84 -9.28 -30.91
CA HIS A 331 11.00 -10.08 -30.55
C HIS A 331 12.28 -9.44 -31.09
N ILE A 332 13.24 -9.11 -30.21
CA ILE A 332 14.55 -8.52 -30.60
C ILE A 332 15.25 -9.42 -31.63
N VAL A 333 15.25 -10.73 -31.37
CA VAL A 333 15.58 -11.75 -32.37
C VAL A 333 14.25 -12.37 -32.83
N PRO A 334 13.85 -12.23 -34.10
CA PRO A 334 12.61 -12.79 -34.60
C PRO A 334 12.52 -14.29 -34.37
N ARG A 335 11.31 -14.80 -34.14
CA ARG A 335 11.08 -16.25 -33.96
C ARG A 335 11.49 -17.06 -35.19
N SER A 336 11.37 -16.50 -36.39
CA SER A 336 11.84 -17.09 -37.65
C SER A 336 13.36 -17.32 -37.67
N HIS A 337 14.12 -16.52 -36.92
CA HIS A 337 15.58 -16.61 -36.80
C HIS A 337 16.02 -17.31 -35.51
N GLY A 338 15.16 -18.14 -34.91
CA GLY A 338 15.49 -18.93 -33.71
C GLY A 338 15.34 -18.18 -32.37
N GLY A 339 14.75 -16.98 -32.39
CA GLY A 339 14.45 -16.23 -31.16
C GLY A 339 13.41 -16.91 -30.28
N LYS A 340 13.62 -16.88 -28.95
CA LYS A 340 12.69 -17.47 -27.96
C LYS A 340 11.67 -16.45 -27.46
N ASP A 341 10.46 -16.90 -27.10
CA ASP A 341 9.42 -16.05 -26.47
C ASP A 341 9.69 -15.87 -24.96
N GLU A 342 10.78 -15.17 -24.64
CA GLU A 342 11.19 -14.88 -23.27
C GLU A 342 11.29 -13.37 -23.05
N TYR A 343 10.96 -12.85 -21.86
CA TYR A 343 10.98 -11.39 -21.57
C TYR A 343 12.32 -10.69 -21.83
N LYS A 344 13.43 -11.44 -21.92
CA LYS A 344 14.75 -10.92 -22.29
C LYS A 344 14.87 -10.62 -23.79
N ASN A 345 14.13 -11.36 -24.62
CA ASN A 345 14.06 -11.21 -26.07
C ASN A 345 12.85 -10.36 -26.52
N LEU A 346 12.08 -9.78 -25.59
CA LEU A 346 10.92 -8.95 -25.91
C LEU A 346 11.24 -7.46 -25.76
N GLN A 347 10.79 -6.68 -26.74
CA GLN A 347 10.88 -5.22 -26.80
C GLN A 347 9.51 -4.59 -27.11
N LEU A 348 9.40 -3.29 -26.86
CA LEU A 348 8.20 -2.51 -27.20
C LEU A 348 8.52 -1.57 -28.35
N LEU A 349 7.60 -1.53 -29.30
CA LEU A 349 7.67 -0.67 -30.48
C LEU A 349 6.35 0.07 -30.65
N HIS A 350 6.41 1.26 -31.25
CA HIS A 350 5.23 1.83 -31.88
C HIS A 350 4.82 0.95 -33.05
N ARG A 351 3.52 0.87 -33.36
CA ARG A 351 3.02 0.05 -34.47
C ARG A 351 3.74 0.32 -35.80
N HIS A 352 3.92 1.58 -36.18
CA HIS A 352 4.66 1.93 -37.40
C HIS A 352 6.13 1.49 -37.36
N CYS A 353 6.78 1.58 -36.19
CA CYS A 353 8.15 1.10 -36.01
C CYS A 353 8.24 -0.43 -36.10
N HIS A 354 7.22 -1.14 -35.62
CA HIS A 354 7.13 -2.59 -35.74
C HIS A 354 7.02 -3.03 -37.20
N ASP A 355 6.19 -2.34 -37.98
CA ASP A 355 6.03 -2.59 -39.41
C ASP A 355 7.36 -2.36 -40.16
N ASP A 356 8.05 -1.25 -39.88
CA ASP A 356 9.37 -0.92 -40.46
C ASP A 356 10.43 -1.98 -40.13
N GLN A 357 10.51 -2.40 -38.85
CA GLN A 357 11.47 -3.41 -38.42
C GLN A 357 11.18 -4.77 -39.05
N THR A 358 9.90 -5.17 -39.09
CA THR A 358 9.49 -6.44 -39.72
C THR A 358 9.84 -6.45 -41.21
N ALA A 359 9.68 -5.33 -41.90
CA ALA A 359 10.07 -5.20 -43.30
C ALA A 359 11.58 -5.36 -43.49
N LEU A 360 12.39 -4.77 -42.61
CA LEU A 360 13.85 -4.91 -42.63
C LEU A 360 14.31 -6.35 -42.33
N ASP A 361 13.71 -7.00 -41.33
CA ASP A 361 14.03 -8.38 -40.96
C ASP A 361 13.71 -9.35 -42.10
N ASN A 362 12.60 -9.14 -42.81
CA ASN A 362 12.26 -9.92 -44.00
C ASN A 362 13.24 -9.67 -45.16
N ALA A 363 13.67 -8.43 -45.39
CA ALA A 363 14.65 -8.10 -46.42
C ALA A 363 16.03 -8.75 -46.14
N ASN A 364 16.44 -8.78 -44.88
CA ASN A 364 17.69 -9.43 -44.45
C ASN A 364 17.60 -10.96 -44.58
N ALA A 365 16.45 -11.56 -44.28
CA ALA A 365 16.23 -13.00 -44.45
C ALA A 365 16.36 -13.42 -45.93
N VAL A 366 15.80 -12.64 -46.86
CA VAL A 366 15.91 -12.89 -48.31
C VAL A 366 17.37 -12.80 -48.78
N SER A 367 18.11 -11.79 -48.32
CA SER A 367 19.52 -11.61 -48.67
C SER A 367 20.41 -12.78 -48.20
N LEU A 368 20.18 -13.28 -46.97
CA LEU A 368 20.90 -14.43 -46.42
C LEU A 368 20.62 -15.74 -47.18
N THR A 369 19.40 -15.93 -47.68
CA THR A 369 19.07 -17.10 -48.50
C THR A 369 19.71 -17.06 -49.88
N MET A 370 19.91 -15.86 -50.46
CA MET A 370 20.57 -15.68 -51.77
C MET A 370 22.09 -15.89 -51.68
N GLU A 371 22.73 -15.55 -50.56
CA GLU A 371 24.17 -15.80 -50.35
C GLU A 371 24.49 -17.27 -50.08
N GLN A 372 23.55 -18.05 -49.54
CA GLN A 372 23.72 -19.50 -49.30
C GLN A 372 23.40 -20.37 -50.53
N SER A 373 22.87 -19.77 -51.60
CA SER A 373 22.50 -20.47 -52.84
C SER A 373 23.40 -20.15 -54.04
N ASN A 374 24.49 -19.41 -53.81
CA ASN A 374 25.68 -19.33 -54.67
C ASN A 374 26.83 -20.11 -54.02
#